data_AF-A0A0Q5NMU3-F1
#
_entry.id   AF-A0A0Q5NMU3-F1
#
_cell.length_a   1.000
_cell.length_b   1.000
_cell.length_c   1.000
_cell.angle_alpha   90.00
_cell.angle_beta   90.00
_cell.angle_gamma   90.00
#
_symmetry.space_group_name_H-M   'P 1'
#
loop_
_entity.id
_entity.type
_entity.pdbx_description
1 polymer ?
#
loop_
_entity_poly.entity_id
_entity_poly.type
_entity_poly.pdbx_seq_one_letter_code
_entity_poly.pdbx_strand_id
1 'polypeptide(L)'
;MSVNSGIQGVDWARNFAEIFKHVRDSLDTYVPAYDRPWPDIKYAQDILQMWHELIAAEVVQTDLATLSPRNELTTRWLDEGTLISATQMAETLLAEHHGEDRLELTVDGFEQTIRRLRSSLQAVLEAARLPGASPLDGGERSQLLEHVDYVFQALRSRDHQRQARYLDQSQAAAAQSEAAAMAASTAAGKTGEDAMSAFYAKLGEDESARADTFRKLTVGFALAAGTFALIFVLLPGGIFPVFDTSANDYVGLIQKTVFVAGIFGIAGYFARQAHQHRSMANWAGSLAVQLQTFEAFLAAVDNPEVRDELRKSFATRAFGEHPAMKGEPAVAPSAAAMETAVGLAAKLTGGK
;
A
#
# COMPACT_ATOMS: atom_id res chain seq x y z
N MET A 1 39.44 7.38 -63.95
CA MET A 1 39.52 6.67 -62.66
C MET A 1 38.21 5.94 -62.45
N SER A 2 38.13 4.65 -62.80
CA SER A 2 36.95 3.83 -62.54
C SER A 2 37.00 3.36 -61.09
N VAL A 3 36.06 3.84 -60.27
CA VAL A 3 35.92 3.37 -58.90
C VAL A 3 35.38 1.94 -58.95
N ASN A 4 36.05 1.05 -58.22
CA ASN A 4 35.79 -0.38 -58.18
C ASN A 4 34.49 -0.66 -57.37
N SER A 5 33.33 -0.53 -58.02
CA SER A 5 31.99 -0.71 -57.42
C SER A 5 31.62 -2.17 -57.15
N GLY A 6 32.36 -3.13 -57.69
CA GLY A 6 32.10 -4.57 -57.50
C GLY A 6 32.41 -5.10 -56.09
N ILE A 7 33.27 -4.43 -55.32
CA ILE A 7 33.71 -4.91 -54.00
C ILE A 7 32.66 -4.62 -52.90
N GLN A 8 31.86 -3.55 -53.03
CA GLN A 8 30.89 -3.18 -51.98
C GLN A 8 29.60 -4.02 -51.99
N GLY A 9 29.19 -4.58 -53.13
CA GLY A 9 28.00 -5.44 -53.20
C GLY A 9 28.20 -6.82 -52.55
N VAL A 10 29.40 -7.39 -52.67
CA VAL A 10 29.74 -8.72 -52.13
C VAL A 10 29.81 -8.71 -50.60
N ASP A 11 30.27 -7.61 -49.99
CA ASP A 11 30.31 -7.49 -48.53
C ASP A 11 28.91 -7.28 -47.91
N TRP A 12 27.96 -6.69 -48.65
CA TRP A 12 26.58 -6.53 -48.18
C TRP A 12 25.83 -7.87 -48.08
N ALA A 13 25.88 -8.67 -49.14
CA ALA A 13 25.19 -9.96 -49.18
C ALA A 13 25.80 -10.97 -48.19
N ARG A 14 27.13 -10.93 -47.99
CA ARG A 14 27.83 -11.71 -46.96
C ARG A 14 27.38 -11.31 -45.54
N ASN A 15 27.27 -10.01 -45.26
CA ASN A 15 26.77 -9.52 -43.97
C ASN A 15 25.31 -9.89 -43.73
N PHE A 16 24.47 -9.88 -44.77
CA PHE A 16 23.06 -10.30 -44.66
C PHE A 16 22.94 -11.80 -44.37
N ALA A 17 23.75 -12.64 -45.03
CA ALA A 17 23.80 -14.09 -44.79
C ALA A 17 24.21 -14.43 -43.34
N GLU A 18 25.22 -13.72 -42.81
CA GLU A 18 25.69 -13.85 -41.43
C GLU A 18 24.61 -13.48 -40.41
N ILE A 19 23.84 -12.42 -40.65
CA ILE A 19 22.73 -12.01 -39.78
C ILE A 19 21.63 -13.09 -39.75
N PHE A 20 21.22 -13.61 -40.91
CA PHE A 20 20.21 -14.66 -40.99
C PHE A 20 20.67 -15.97 -40.35
N LYS A 21 21.93 -16.34 -40.57
CA LYS A 21 22.56 -17.49 -39.92
C LYS A 21 22.50 -17.36 -38.40
N HIS A 22 22.84 -16.18 -37.88
CA HIS A 22 22.85 -15.94 -36.44
C HIS A 22 21.44 -15.98 -35.82
N VAL A 23 20.43 -15.47 -36.55
CA VAL A 23 19.02 -15.58 -36.14
C VAL A 23 18.56 -17.03 -36.11
N ARG A 24 18.91 -17.83 -37.13
CA ARG A 24 18.60 -19.27 -37.18
C ARG A 24 19.29 -20.02 -36.03
N ASP A 25 20.60 -19.85 -35.88
CA ASP A 25 21.39 -20.55 -34.86
C ASP A 25 20.90 -20.20 -33.43
N SER A 26 20.42 -18.96 -33.24
CA SER A 26 19.75 -18.55 -31.99
C SER A 26 18.44 -19.33 -31.79
N LEU A 27 17.56 -19.39 -32.80
CA LEU A 27 16.32 -20.17 -32.72
C LEU A 27 16.59 -21.65 -32.45
N ASP A 28 17.55 -22.26 -33.13
CA ASP A 28 17.95 -23.66 -32.93
C ASP A 28 18.53 -23.93 -31.53
N THR A 29 19.09 -22.91 -30.87
CA THR A 29 19.59 -23.02 -29.49
C THR A 29 18.45 -22.93 -28.46
N TYR A 30 17.39 -22.17 -28.75
CA TYR A 30 16.28 -21.95 -27.81
C TYR A 30 15.12 -22.96 -27.95
N VAL A 31 14.99 -23.63 -29.10
CA VAL A 31 13.92 -24.59 -29.42
C VAL A 31 14.04 -25.99 -28.76
N PRO A 32 15.23 -26.60 -28.54
CA PRO A 32 15.33 -27.97 -28.01
C PRO A 32 14.92 -28.11 -26.53
N ALA A 33 14.69 -26.99 -25.83
CA ALA A 33 14.31 -26.99 -24.42
C ALA A 33 12.83 -27.37 -24.17
N TYR A 34 12.04 -27.64 -25.22
CA TYR A 34 10.61 -27.93 -25.12
C TYR A 34 10.21 -29.24 -25.81
N ASP A 35 9.57 -30.12 -25.05
CA ASP A 35 9.27 -31.52 -25.39
C ASP A 35 8.02 -31.70 -26.28
N ARG A 36 7.56 -30.65 -26.98
CA ARG A 36 6.41 -30.73 -27.89
C ARG A 36 6.76 -30.23 -29.29
N PRO A 37 6.39 -30.95 -30.36
CA PRO A 37 6.60 -30.49 -31.73
C PRO A 37 5.60 -29.38 -32.06
N TRP A 38 6.10 -28.14 -32.24
CA TRP A 38 5.30 -27.02 -32.72
C TRP A 38 5.33 -26.98 -34.25
N PRO A 39 4.17 -27.06 -34.95
CA PRO A 39 4.12 -26.98 -36.41
C PRO A 39 4.66 -25.66 -36.95
N ASP A 40 4.48 -24.57 -36.19
CA ASP A 40 4.78 -23.21 -36.65
C ASP A 40 6.26 -22.85 -36.50
N ILE A 41 6.96 -23.30 -35.45
CA ILE A 41 8.40 -23.04 -35.29
C ILE A 41 9.21 -23.71 -36.41
N LYS A 42 8.84 -24.93 -36.78
CA LYS A 42 9.45 -25.61 -37.93
C LYS A 42 9.23 -24.81 -39.22
N TYR A 43 8.08 -24.16 -39.38
CA TYR A 43 7.81 -23.28 -40.52
C TYR A 43 8.69 -22.02 -40.52
N ALA A 44 8.92 -21.36 -39.38
CA ALA A 44 9.89 -20.24 -39.31
C ALA A 44 11.34 -20.70 -39.51
N GLN A 45 11.72 -21.86 -38.96
CA GLN A 45 13.04 -22.45 -39.20
C GLN A 45 13.23 -22.80 -40.68
N ASP A 46 12.24 -23.42 -41.32
CA ASP A 46 12.25 -23.75 -42.74
C ASP A 46 12.30 -22.47 -43.61
N ILE A 47 11.59 -21.40 -43.24
CA ILE A 47 11.68 -20.09 -43.90
C ILE A 47 13.08 -19.49 -43.72
N LEU A 48 13.62 -19.43 -42.51
CA LEU A 48 14.95 -18.85 -42.24
C LEU A 48 16.08 -19.68 -42.88
N GLN A 49 15.95 -21.00 -42.90
CA GLN A 49 16.86 -21.93 -43.58
C GLN A 49 16.80 -21.70 -45.10
N MET A 50 15.60 -21.55 -45.67
CA MET A 50 15.42 -21.21 -47.07
C MET A 50 16.04 -19.85 -47.42
N TRP A 51 15.85 -18.82 -46.59
CA TRP A 51 16.50 -17.50 -46.76
C TRP A 51 18.03 -17.60 -46.67
N HIS A 52 18.56 -18.39 -45.74
CA HIS A 52 20.00 -18.59 -45.59
C HIS A 52 20.62 -19.32 -46.79
N GLU A 53 19.99 -20.38 -47.29
CA GLU A 53 20.43 -21.14 -48.45
C GLU A 53 20.35 -20.31 -49.75
N LEU A 54 19.35 -19.44 -49.88
CA LEU A 54 19.18 -18.58 -51.05
C LEU A 54 20.22 -17.46 -51.10
N ILE A 55 20.46 -16.76 -49.98
CA ILE A 55 21.50 -15.73 -49.91
C ILE A 55 22.88 -16.37 -50.10
N ALA A 56 23.10 -17.57 -49.55
CA ALA A 56 24.33 -18.32 -49.80
C ALA A 56 24.49 -18.68 -51.28
N ALA A 57 23.43 -19.08 -51.98
CA ALA A 57 23.46 -19.37 -53.41
C ALA A 57 23.74 -18.11 -54.26
N GLU A 58 23.21 -16.95 -53.86
CA GLU A 58 23.34 -15.68 -54.57
C GLU A 58 24.70 -15.00 -54.33
N VAL A 59 25.27 -15.16 -53.12
CA VAL A 59 26.66 -14.77 -52.80
C VAL A 59 27.68 -15.67 -53.52
N VAL A 60 27.39 -16.96 -53.67
CA VAL A 60 28.29 -17.93 -54.32
C VAL A 60 28.23 -17.85 -55.85
N GLN A 61 27.16 -17.30 -56.45
CA GLN A 61 27.01 -17.13 -57.91
C GLN A 61 27.25 -15.70 -58.39
N THR A 62 28.33 -15.05 -57.93
CA THR A 62 28.83 -13.84 -58.60
C THR A 62 29.57 -14.21 -59.90
N ASP A 63 28.80 -14.60 -60.92
CA ASP A 63 29.13 -14.33 -62.31
C ASP A 63 27.89 -13.69 -62.97
N LEU A 64 27.84 -12.36 -62.90
CA LEU A 64 26.68 -11.49 -63.17
C LEU A 64 26.20 -11.45 -64.64
N ALA A 65 26.74 -12.30 -65.51
CA ALA A 65 26.49 -12.23 -66.95
C ALA A 65 25.28 -13.06 -67.46
N THR A 66 24.63 -13.87 -66.63
CA THR A 66 23.59 -14.81 -67.10
C THR A 66 22.22 -14.70 -66.43
N LEU A 67 22.00 -13.69 -65.57
CA LEU A 67 20.71 -13.48 -64.89
C LEU A 67 19.75 -12.63 -65.75
N SER A 68 19.16 -13.27 -66.75
CA SER A 68 17.85 -12.93 -67.30
C SER A 68 17.21 -14.24 -67.78
N PRO A 69 15.99 -14.65 -67.35
CA PRO A 69 14.93 -13.93 -66.64
C PRO A 69 14.53 -14.61 -65.30
N ARG A 70 14.64 -13.93 -64.17
CA ARG A 70 14.13 -14.44 -62.86
C ARG A 70 13.20 -13.46 -62.13
N ASN A 71 12.55 -12.56 -62.88
CA ASN A 71 11.67 -11.54 -62.33
C ASN A 71 10.37 -12.10 -61.71
N GLU A 72 9.95 -13.33 -62.04
CA GLU A 72 8.79 -14.00 -61.39
C GLU A 72 9.10 -14.55 -60.00
N LEU A 73 10.35 -14.91 -59.74
CA LEU A 73 10.76 -15.41 -58.45
C LEU A 73 10.80 -14.23 -57.49
N THR A 74 11.53 -13.15 -57.79
CA THR A 74 11.65 -11.95 -56.92
C THR A 74 10.31 -11.30 -56.58
N THR A 75 9.35 -11.31 -57.50
CA THR A 75 7.97 -10.85 -57.25
C THR A 75 7.11 -11.84 -56.45
N ARG A 76 7.37 -13.15 -56.49
CA ARG A 76 6.81 -14.13 -55.52
C ARG A 76 7.52 -14.11 -54.16
N TRP A 77 8.78 -13.68 -54.09
CA TRP A 77 9.62 -13.64 -52.87
C TRP A 77 9.31 -12.44 -51.96
N LEU A 78 8.82 -11.34 -52.54
CA LEU A 78 8.29 -10.16 -51.85
C LEU A 78 6.79 -10.29 -51.56
N ASP A 79 6.24 -11.51 -51.56
CA ASP A 79 4.85 -11.72 -51.19
C ASP A 79 4.66 -11.33 -49.72
N GLU A 80 3.84 -10.29 -49.52
CA GLU A 80 3.61 -9.52 -48.28
C GLU A 80 3.40 -10.41 -47.06
N GLY A 81 2.89 -11.63 -47.28
CA GLY A 81 2.62 -12.61 -46.24
C GLY A 81 3.85 -13.02 -45.42
N THR A 82 5.04 -13.15 -45.99
CA THR A 82 6.13 -13.91 -45.33
C THR A 82 6.84 -13.13 -44.22
N LEU A 83 7.15 -11.85 -44.45
CA LEU A 83 7.75 -10.94 -43.46
C LEU A 83 6.74 -10.55 -42.36
N ILE A 84 5.48 -10.37 -42.76
CA ILE A 84 4.37 -10.08 -41.83
C ILE A 84 4.10 -11.31 -40.94
N SER A 85 4.15 -12.52 -41.50
CA SER A 85 3.98 -13.79 -40.78
C SER A 85 5.11 -14.04 -39.80
N ALA A 86 6.38 -13.84 -40.19
CA ALA A 86 7.52 -14.05 -39.30
C ALA A 86 7.48 -13.12 -38.08
N THR A 87 7.08 -11.86 -38.27
CA THR A 87 6.88 -10.93 -37.15
C THR A 87 5.64 -11.25 -36.32
N GLN A 88 4.51 -11.64 -36.95
CA GLN A 88 3.31 -12.09 -36.22
C GLN A 88 3.57 -13.32 -35.37
N MET A 89 4.32 -14.29 -35.89
CA MET A 89 4.63 -15.53 -35.19
C MET A 89 5.56 -15.28 -34.00
N ALA A 90 6.56 -14.40 -34.16
CA ALA A 90 7.40 -13.95 -33.05
C ALA A 90 6.59 -13.22 -31.95
N GLU A 91 5.62 -12.38 -32.35
CA GLU A 91 4.73 -11.69 -31.41
C GLU A 91 3.76 -12.65 -30.70
N THR A 92 3.26 -13.67 -31.40
CA THR A 92 2.34 -14.68 -30.83
C THR A 92 3.09 -15.57 -29.83
N LEU A 93 4.32 -15.98 -30.15
CA LEU A 93 5.19 -16.74 -29.25
C LEU A 93 5.61 -15.93 -28.00
N LEU A 94 5.77 -14.61 -28.13
CA LEU A 94 6.04 -13.71 -26.99
C LEU A 94 4.81 -13.53 -26.08
N ALA A 95 3.60 -13.51 -26.65
CA ALA A 95 2.36 -13.34 -25.88
C ALA A 95 1.93 -14.62 -25.13
N GLU A 96 2.29 -15.81 -25.63
CA GLU A 96 1.86 -17.09 -25.04
C GLU A 96 2.77 -17.60 -23.91
N HIS A 97 3.90 -16.94 -23.64
CA HIS A 97 4.89 -17.35 -22.62
C HIS A 97 5.02 -16.31 -21.51
N HIS A 98 3.94 -16.11 -20.74
CA HIS A 98 3.87 -15.27 -19.53
C HIS A 98 4.67 -15.85 -18.34
N GLY A 99 5.99 -15.89 -18.44
CA GLY A 99 6.91 -16.07 -17.31
C GLY A 99 7.85 -14.86 -17.21
N GLU A 100 7.65 -14.02 -16.18
CA GLU A 100 8.16 -12.64 -16.10
C GLU A 100 9.68 -12.47 -16.26
N ASP A 101 10.51 -13.43 -15.83
CA ASP A 101 11.97 -13.22 -15.77
C ASP A 101 12.76 -13.59 -17.04
N ARG A 102 12.16 -14.34 -18.00
CA ARG A 102 12.85 -14.74 -19.26
C ARG A 102 12.47 -13.89 -20.47
N LEU A 103 11.44 -13.06 -20.33
CA LEU A 103 10.87 -12.25 -21.42
C LEU A 103 11.71 -11.01 -21.74
N GLU A 104 12.29 -10.33 -20.76
CA GLU A 104 13.09 -9.10 -20.99
C GLU A 104 14.28 -9.36 -21.92
N LEU A 105 15.00 -10.47 -21.73
CA LEU A 105 16.14 -10.86 -22.57
C LEU A 105 15.76 -11.14 -24.03
N THR A 106 14.56 -11.67 -24.27
CA THR A 106 14.07 -11.96 -25.63
C THR A 106 13.51 -10.73 -26.34
N VAL A 107 12.85 -9.82 -25.60
CA VAL A 107 12.31 -8.58 -26.17
C VAL A 107 13.45 -7.65 -26.59
N ASP A 108 14.47 -7.49 -25.76
CA ASP A 108 15.66 -6.68 -26.08
C ASP A 108 16.42 -7.23 -27.30
N GLY A 109 16.61 -8.55 -27.38
CA GLY A 109 17.26 -9.21 -28.52
C GLY A 109 16.48 -9.05 -29.83
N PHE A 110 15.15 -9.10 -29.76
CA PHE A 110 14.28 -8.88 -30.91
C PHE A 110 14.28 -7.40 -31.35
N GLU A 111 14.22 -6.45 -30.40
CA GLU A 111 14.37 -5.03 -30.72
C GLU A 111 15.71 -4.71 -31.38
N GLN A 112 16.79 -5.32 -30.89
CA GLN A 112 18.11 -5.13 -31.47
C GLN A 112 18.16 -5.65 -32.91
N THR A 113 17.49 -6.76 -33.19
CA THR A 113 17.33 -7.33 -34.54
C THR A 113 16.52 -6.41 -35.45
N ILE A 114 15.37 -5.89 -34.98
CA ILE A 114 14.56 -4.92 -35.74
C ILE A 114 15.36 -3.64 -36.02
N ARG A 115 16.12 -3.12 -35.04
CA ARG A 115 16.99 -1.96 -35.22
C ARG A 115 18.04 -2.19 -36.30
N ARG A 116 18.68 -3.36 -36.30
CA ARG A 116 19.65 -3.75 -37.34
C ARG A 116 18.97 -3.82 -38.70
N LEU A 117 17.83 -4.50 -38.83
CA LEU A 117 17.08 -4.61 -40.08
C LEU A 117 16.69 -3.24 -40.62
N ARG A 118 16.17 -2.35 -39.76
CA ARG A 118 15.80 -0.96 -40.11
C ARG A 118 17.00 -0.18 -40.65
N SER A 119 18.17 -0.31 -40.00
CA SER A 119 19.40 0.34 -40.44
C SER A 119 19.89 -0.18 -41.80
N SER A 120 19.78 -1.49 -42.04
CA SER A 120 20.17 -2.11 -43.32
C SER A 120 19.22 -1.70 -44.45
N LEU A 121 17.91 -1.68 -44.21
CA LEU A 121 16.92 -1.21 -45.19
C LEU A 121 17.13 0.26 -45.55
N GLN A 122 17.44 1.11 -44.56
CA GLN A 122 17.71 2.52 -44.79
C GLN A 122 18.96 2.74 -45.64
N ALA A 123 20.04 1.97 -45.39
CA ALA A 123 21.24 2.01 -46.21
C ALA A 123 20.97 1.59 -47.67
N VAL A 124 20.13 0.57 -47.89
CA VAL A 124 19.69 0.15 -49.23
C VAL A 124 18.88 1.25 -49.92
N LEU A 125 17.98 1.91 -49.19
CA LEU A 125 17.16 3.02 -49.68
C LEU A 125 18.01 4.23 -50.10
N GLU A 126 19.02 4.57 -49.30
CA GLU A 126 19.97 5.64 -49.60
C GLU A 126 20.83 5.31 -50.83
N ALA A 127 21.33 4.09 -50.93
CA ALA A 127 22.07 3.61 -52.10
C ALA A 127 21.21 3.61 -53.37
N ALA A 128 19.95 3.18 -53.26
CA ALA A 128 18.99 3.16 -54.36
C ALA A 128 18.55 4.57 -54.81
N ARG A 129 18.72 5.61 -53.99
CA ARG A 129 18.42 7.00 -54.39
C ARG A 129 19.53 7.67 -55.21
N LEU A 130 20.75 7.16 -55.15
CA LEU A 130 21.88 7.74 -55.88
C LEU A 130 21.78 7.42 -57.39
N PRO A 131 21.80 8.43 -58.29
CA PRO A 131 21.78 8.21 -59.73
C PRO A 131 23.08 7.52 -60.19
N GLY A 132 22.96 6.39 -60.88
CA GLY A 132 24.09 5.59 -61.40
C GLY A 132 24.68 4.55 -60.44
N ALA A 133 24.18 4.43 -59.20
CA ALA A 133 24.71 3.50 -58.20
C ALA A 133 24.00 2.13 -58.18
N SER A 134 22.81 2.01 -58.77
CA SER A 134 22.06 0.75 -58.80
C SER A 134 22.06 0.14 -60.20
N PRO A 135 22.31 -1.18 -60.33
CA PRO A 135 22.16 -1.90 -61.60
C PRO A 135 20.69 -2.15 -62.00
N LEU A 136 19.73 -1.83 -61.13
CA LEU A 136 18.30 -2.04 -61.37
C LEU A 136 17.75 -1.07 -62.43
N ASP A 137 16.81 -1.54 -63.25
CA ASP A 137 16.10 -0.67 -64.17
C ASP A 137 15.19 0.33 -63.42
N GLY A 138 14.71 1.37 -64.12
CA GLY A 138 13.88 2.42 -63.52
C GLY A 138 12.56 1.93 -62.91
N GLY A 139 11.98 0.85 -63.46
CA GLY A 139 10.74 0.23 -62.97
C GLY A 139 10.98 -0.63 -61.72
N GLU A 140 12.02 -1.47 -61.73
CA GLU A 140 12.42 -2.31 -60.60
C GLU A 140 12.81 -1.46 -59.38
N ARG A 141 13.52 -0.35 -59.62
CA ARG A 141 13.84 0.64 -58.57
C ARG A 141 12.57 1.25 -57.95
N SER A 142 11.56 1.55 -58.76
CA SER A 142 10.29 2.10 -58.25
C SER A 142 9.55 1.11 -57.37
N GLN A 143 9.45 -0.15 -57.80
CA GLN A 143 8.78 -1.22 -57.04
C GLN A 143 9.49 -1.50 -55.71
N LEU A 144 10.83 -1.52 -55.72
CA LEU A 144 11.60 -1.71 -54.49
C LEU A 144 11.37 -0.57 -53.50
N LEU A 145 11.37 0.68 -53.96
CA LEU A 145 11.15 1.85 -53.11
C LEU A 145 9.73 1.86 -52.51
N GLU A 146 8.72 1.49 -53.29
CA GLU A 146 7.34 1.35 -52.83
C GLU A 146 7.21 0.27 -51.76
N HIS A 147 7.80 -0.90 -51.99
CA HIS A 147 7.74 -2.00 -51.02
C HIS A 147 8.48 -1.67 -49.72
N VAL A 148 9.64 -1.01 -49.82
CA VAL A 148 10.39 -0.58 -48.64
C VAL A 148 9.58 0.46 -47.84
N ASP A 149 8.96 1.45 -48.50
CA ASP A 149 8.13 2.44 -47.82
C ASP A 149 6.92 1.79 -47.12
N TYR A 150 6.26 0.83 -47.78
CA TYR A 150 5.18 0.03 -47.18
C TYR A 150 5.64 -0.69 -45.90
N VAL A 151 6.79 -1.39 -45.94
CA VAL A 151 7.35 -2.08 -44.76
C VAL A 151 7.64 -1.08 -43.63
N PHE A 152 8.19 0.09 -43.94
CA PHE A 152 8.41 1.14 -42.93
C PHE A 152 7.10 1.65 -42.32
N GLN A 153 6.06 1.85 -43.14
CA GLN A 153 4.74 2.26 -42.64
C GLN A 153 4.11 1.18 -41.74
N ALA A 154 4.21 -0.09 -42.13
CA ALA A 154 3.72 -1.22 -41.33
C ALA A 154 4.48 -1.36 -39.99
N LEU A 155 5.79 -1.14 -39.97
CA LEU A 155 6.57 -1.14 -38.74
C LEU A 155 6.19 0.04 -37.84
N ARG A 156 6.01 1.25 -38.39
CA ARG A 156 5.57 2.41 -37.61
C ARG A 156 4.19 2.23 -37.01
N SER A 157 3.24 1.67 -37.77
CA SER A 157 1.88 1.45 -37.28
C SER A 157 1.86 0.43 -36.12
N ARG A 158 2.70 -0.61 -36.17
CA ARG A 158 2.90 -1.54 -35.05
C ARG A 158 3.58 -0.89 -33.85
N ASP A 159 4.62 -0.09 -34.04
CA ASP A 159 5.28 0.65 -32.96
C ASP A 159 4.26 1.55 -32.23
N HIS A 160 3.39 2.25 -32.98
CA HIS A 160 2.31 3.05 -32.41
C HIS A 160 1.27 2.21 -31.67
N GLN A 161 0.87 1.04 -32.19
CA GLN A 161 -0.05 0.14 -31.49
C GLN A 161 0.55 -0.41 -30.19
N ARG A 162 1.84 -0.75 -30.18
CA ARG A 162 2.55 -1.20 -28.97
C ARG A 162 2.62 -0.07 -27.93
N GLN A 163 3.01 1.13 -28.35
CA GLN A 163 3.01 2.30 -27.47
C GLN A 163 1.62 2.57 -26.88
N ALA A 164 0.56 2.52 -27.70
CA ALA A 164 -0.80 2.67 -27.21
C ALA A 164 -1.15 1.60 -26.16
N ARG A 165 -0.84 0.32 -26.41
CA ARG A 165 -1.07 -0.77 -25.44
C ARG A 165 -0.29 -0.58 -24.14
N TYR A 166 0.96 -0.14 -24.20
CA TYR A 166 1.74 0.13 -22.99
C TYR A 166 1.19 1.31 -22.19
N LEU A 167 0.72 2.36 -22.87
CA LEU A 167 0.04 3.47 -22.20
C LEU A 167 -1.26 2.99 -21.55
N ASP A 168 -2.06 2.19 -22.24
CA ASP A 168 -3.31 1.63 -21.70
C ASP A 168 -3.04 0.72 -20.49
N GLN A 169 -2.03 -0.17 -20.57
CA GLN A 169 -1.63 -1.05 -19.48
C GLN A 169 -1.08 -0.27 -18.29
N SER A 170 -0.26 0.75 -18.53
CA SER A 170 0.29 1.63 -17.50
C SER A 170 -0.82 2.40 -16.79
N GLN A 171 -1.78 2.94 -17.54
CA GLN A 171 -2.96 3.60 -16.97
C GLN A 171 -3.82 2.63 -16.14
N ALA A 172 -4.03 1.41 -16.63
CA ALA A 172 -4.77 0.38 -15.89
C ALA A 172 -4.05 -0.03 -14.59
N ALA A 173 -2.73 -0.22 -14.63
CA ALA A 173 -1.92 -0.55 -13.46
C ALA A 173 -1.88 0.60 -12.45
N ALA A 174 -1.82 1.85 -12.91
CA ALA A 174 -1.92 3.04 -12.07
C ALA A 174 -3.29 3.11 -11.37
N ALA A 175 -4.39 2.95 -12.12
CA ALA A 175 -5.73 2.93 -11.57
C ALA A 175 -5.94 1.79 -10.54
N GLN A 176 -5.40 0.60 -10.82
CA GLN A 176 -5.44 -0.52 -9.89
C GLN A 176 -4.64 -0.23 -8.61
N SER A 177 -3.47 0.40 -8.75
CA SER A 177 -2.62 0.79 -7.61
C SER A 177 -3.30 1.85 -6.74
N GLU A 178 -3.95 2.84 -7.35
CA GLU A 178 -4.75 3.84 -6.63
C GLU A 178 -5.92 3.21 -5.88
N ALA A 179 -6.66 2.30 -6.53
CA ALA A 179 -7.76 1.57 -5.89
C ALA A 179 -7.27 0.72 -4.70
N ALA A 180 -6.14 0.02 -4.85
CA ALA A 180 -5.52 -0.75 -3.78
C ALA A 180 -5.06 0.15 -2.61
N ALA A 181 -4.46 1.30 -2.90
CA ALA A 181 -4.05 2.27 -1.89
C ALA A 181 -5.25 2.84 -1.11
N MET A 182 -6.35 3.16 -1.80
CA MET A 182 -7.60 3.59 -1.15
C MET A 182 -8.18 2.49 -0.26
N ALA A 183 -8.26 1.26 -0.75
CA ALA A 183 -8.76 0.12 0.03
C ALA A 183 -7.90 -0.14 1.28
N ALA A 184 -6.56 -0.09 1.14
CA ALA A 184 -5.65 -0.24 2.27
C ALA A 184 -5.79 0.89 3.30
N SER A 185 -5.94 2.13 2.84
CA SER A 185 -6.19 3.30 3.71
C SER A 185 -7.50 3.14 4.50
N THR A 186 -8.60 2.73 3.83
CA THR A 186 -9.88 2.46 4.49
C THR A 186 -9.78 1.31 5.50
N ALA A 187 -9.09 0.23 5.16
CA ALA A 187 -8.89 -0.90 6.07
C ALA A 187 -8.05 -0.52 7.29
N ALA A 188 -6.99 0.28 7.11
CA ALA A 188 -6.17 0.81 8.19
C ALA A 188 -6.98 1.75 9.11
N GLY A 189 -7.82 2.61 8.52
CA GLY A 189 -8.75 3.47 9.26
C GLY A 189 -9.69 2.66 10.16
N LYS A 190 -10.39 1.67 9.58
CA LYS A 190 -11.28 0.78 10.32
C LYS A 190 -10.58 -0.01 11.43
N THR A 191 -9.38 -0.54 11.14
CA THR A 191 -8.59 -1.27 12.14
C THR A 191 -8.16 -0.37 13.28
N GLY A 192 -7.80 0.89 12.98
CA GLY A 192 -7.49 1.90 13.99
C GLY A 192 -8.69 2.24 14.87
N GLU A 193 -9.87 2.43 14.28
CA GLU A 193 -11.13 2.65 15.00
C GLU A 193 -11.48 1.49 15.93
N ASP A 194 -11.40 0.26 15.43
CA ASP A 194 -11.66 -0.97 16.21
C ASP A 194 -10.67 -1.09 17.38
N ALA A 195 -9.38 -0.86 17.14
CA ALA A 195 -8.35 -0.92 18.17
C ALA A 195 -8.53 0.17 19.25
N MET A 196 -8.85 1.40 18.85
CA MET A 196 -9.13 2.48 19.79
C MET A 196 -10.39 2.20 20.62
N SER A 197 -11.46 1.74 19.98
CA SER A 197 -12.70 1.38 20.67
C SER A 197 -12.46 0.27 21.69
N ALA A 198 -11.74 -0.78 21.31
CA ALA A 198 -11.36 -1.87 22.21
C ALA A 198 -10.51 -1.38 23.40
N PHE A 199 -9.57 -0.46 23.16
CA PHE A 199 -8.78 0.16 24.22
C PHE A 199 -9.66 0.92 25.22
N TYR A 200 -10.56 1.78 24.77
CA TYR A 200 -11.44 2.54 25.66
C TYR A 200 -12.47 1.66 26.37
N ALA A 201 -12.97 0.60 25.73
CA ALA A 201 -13.83 -0.39 26.37
C ALA A 201 -13.11 -1.06 27.55
N LYS A 202 -11.87 -1.53 27.31
CA LYS A 202 -11.03 -2.12 28.35
C LYS A 202 -10.69 -1.13 29.47
N LEU A 203 -10.35 0.10 29.12
CA LEU A 203 -10.12 1.17 30.10
C LEU A 203 -11.38 1.38 30.97
N GLY A 204 -12.57 1.36 30.36
CA GLY A 204 -13.84 1.46 31.06
C GLY A 204 -14.06 0.32 32.06
N GLU A 205 -13.75 -0.92 31.68
CA GLU A 205 -13.82 -2.10 32.55
C GLU A 205 -12.84 -2.01 33.73
N ASP A 206 -11.57 -1.69 33.44
CA ASP A 206 -10.51 -1.58 34.45
C ASP A 206 -10.83 -0.49 35.48
N GLU A 207 -11.30 0.67 35.02
CA GLU A 207 -11.68 1.79 35.89
C GLU A 207 -12.96 1.48 36.69
N SER A 208 -13.90 0.72 36.13
CA SER A 208 -15.08 0.24 36.86
C SER A 208 -14.70 -0.71 38.00
N ALA A 209 -13.80 -1.66 37.75
CA ALA A 209 -13.30 -2.59 38.76
C ALA A 209 -12.54 -1.86 39.90
N ARG A 210 -11.77 -0.82 39.56
CA ARG A 210 -11.12 0.05 40.56
C ARG A 210 -12.14 0.82 41.39
N ALA A 211 -13.17 1.37 40.76
CA ALA A 211 -14.26 2.06 41.46
C ALA A 211 -14.93 1.15 42.51
N ASP A 212 -15.21 -0.10 42.14
CA ASP A 212 -15.79 -1.10 43.05
C ASP A 212 -14.85 -1.45 44.21
N THR A 213 -13.54 -1.53 43.94
CA THR A 213 -12.54 -1.77 44.98
C THR A 213 -12.53 -0.62 46.00
N PHE A 214 -12.47 0.63 45.54
CA PHE A 214 -12.55 1.78 46.43
C PHE A 214 -13.88 1.86 47.20
N ARG A 215 -14.99 1.49 46.56
CA ARG A 215 -16.29 1.41 47.24
C ARG A 215 -16.29 0.39 48.38
N LYS A 216 -15.72 -0.79 48.16
CA LYS A 216 -15.56 -1.81 49.22
C LYS A 216 -14.70 -1.27 50.37
N LEU A 217 -13.60 -0.57 50.06
CA LEU A 217 -12.77 0.08 51.07
C LEU A 217 -13.52 1.17 51.84
N THR A 218 -14.28 2.04 51.18
CA THR A 218 -15.14 3.04 51.84
C THR A 218 -16.09 2.39 52.83
N VAL A 219 -16.80 1.33 52.43
CA VAL A 219 -17.73 0.60 53.30
C VAL A 219 -16.99 -0.04 54.47
N GLY A 220 -15.84 -0.70 54.21
CA GLY A 220 -15.03 -1.31 55.26
C GLY A 220 -14.55 -0.31 56.32
N PHE A 221 -14.01 0.84 55.89
CA PHE A 221 -13.56 1.89 56.80
C PHE A 221 -14.71 2.59 57.53
N ALA A 222 -15.86 2.80 56.86
CA ALA A 222 -17.04 3.37 57.51
C ALA A 222 -17.60 2.44 58.60
N LEU A 223 -17.66 1.12 58.34
CA LEU A 223 -18.06 0.13 59.33
C LEU A 223 -17.07 0.03 60.47
N ALA A 224 -15.76 0.08 60.19
CA ALA A 224 -14.73 0.12 61.22
C ALA A 224 -14.87 1.38 62.10
N ALA A 225 -15.05 2.56 61.51
CA ALA A 225 -15.27 3.80 62.23
C ALA A 225 -16.52 3.75 63.12
N GLY A 226 -17.63 3.24 62.60
CA GLY A 226 -18.87 3.04 63.36
C GLY A 226 -18.69 2.04 64.51
N THR A 227 -17.93 0.96 64.29
CA THR A 227 -17.61 -0.03 65.32
C THR A 227 -16.74 0.58 66.41
N PHE A 228 -15.69 1.34 66.06
CA PHE A 228 -14.86 2.04 67.04
C PHE A 228 -15.65 3.09 67.83
N ALA A 229 -16.52 3.86 67.16
CA ALA A 229 -17.40 4.80 67.83
C ALA A 229 -18.33 4.09 68.83
N LEU A 230 -18.91 2.95 68.43
CA LEU A 230 -19.76 2.13 69.29
C LEU A 230 -18.97 1.58 70.49
N ILE A 231 -17.76 1.06 70.28
CA ILE A 231 -16.86 0.57 71.33
C ILE A 231 -16.53 1.70 72.30
N PHE A 232 -16.18 2.89 71.80
CA PHE A 232 -15.83 4.03 72.66
C PHE A 232 -17.01 4.59 73.46
N VAL A 233 -18.24 4.44 72.98
CA VAL A 233 -19.44 4.98 73.62
C VAL A 233 -20.13 3.96 74.54
N LEU A 234 -20.20 2.69 74.14
CA LEU A 234 -21.04 1.68 74.81
C LEU A 234 -20.28 0.70 75.71
N LEU A 235 -18.99 0.46 75.49
CA LEU A 235 -18.27 -0.51 76.30
C LEU A 235 -17.77 0.12 77.61
N PRO A 236 -18.20 -0.39 78.79
CA PRO A 236 -17.64 0.04 80.05
C PRO A 236 -16.14 -0.28 80.08
N GLY A 237 -15.33 0.62 80.66
CA GLY A 237 -13.86 0.62 80.60
C GLY A 237 -13.12 -0.63 81.10
N GLY A 238 -13.83 -1.65 81.59
CA GLY A 238 -13.27 -2.88 82.14
C GLY A 238 -12.76 -3.91 81.11
N ILE A 239 -13.14 -3.83 79.83
CA ILE A 239 -12.68 -4.85 78.84
C ILE A 239 -11.30 -4.51 78.27
N PHE A 240 -11.05 -3.24 78.01
CA PHE A 240 -9.77 -2.75 77.50
C PHE A 240 -9.34 -1.53 78.31
N PRO A 241 -8.40 -1.68 79.27
CA PRO A 241 -7.98 -0.60 80.17
C PRO A 241 -7.46 0.64 79.43
N VAL A 242 -6.91 0.44 78.22
CA VAL A 242 -6.41 1.52 77.35
C VAL A 242 -7.53 2.43 76.82
N PHE A 243 -8.79 1.97 76.85
CA PHE A 243 -9.95 2.74 76.39
C PHE A 243 -10.83 3.24 77.55
N ASP A 244 -10.44 3.05 78.80
CA ASP A 244 -11.17 3.60 79.93
C ASP A 244 -10.97 5.12 80.00
N THR A 245 -12.01 5.89 79.68
CA THR A 245 -12.03 7.35 79.86
C THR A 245 -13.03 7.69 80.93
N SER A 246 -12.53 8.27 82.02
CA SER A 246 -13.38 8.89 83.04
C SER A 246 -14.33 9.91 82.39
N ALA A 247 -15.55 10.04 82.90
CA ALA A 247 -16.51 11.04 82.43
C ALA A 247 -15.99 12.49 82.53
N ASN A 248 -14.96 12.73 83.36
CA ASN A 248 -14.30 14.02 83.50
C ASN A 248 -13.04 14.18 82.62
N ASP A 249 -12.66 13.15 81.86
CA ASP A 249 -11.51 13.18 80.95
C ASP A 249 -11.92 13.63 79.54
N TYR A 250 -12.15 14.93 79.41
CA TYR A 250 -12.47 15.56 78.13
C TYR A 250 -11.35 15.41 77.09
N VAL A 251 -10.09 15.30 77.53
CA VAL A 251 -8.94 15.16 76.63
C VAL A 251 -9.00 13.80 75.94
N GLY A 252 -9.23 12.72 76.70
CA GLY A 252 -9.42 11.39 76.14
C GLY A 252 -10.61 11.30 75.18
N LEU A 253 -11.73 11.97 75.49
CA LEU A 253 -12.89 12.03 74.60
C LEU A 253 -12.56 12.73 73.26
N ILE A 254 -11.85 13.85 73.31
CA ILE A 254 -11.41 14.57 72.11
C ILE A 254 -10.48 13.70 71.27
N GLN A 255 -9.49 13.03 71.89
CA GLN A 255 -8.57 12.14 71.17
C GLN A 255 -9.31 11.01 70.44
N LYS A 256 -10.27 10.35 71.09
CA LYS A 256 -11.11 9.31 70.48
C LYS A 256 -11.96 9.86 69.33
N THR A 257 -12.54 11.05 69.51
CA THR A 257 -13.34 11.72 68.48
C THR A 257 -12.49 12.04 67.26
N VAL A 258 -11.29 12.60 67.45
CA VAL A 258 -10.34 12.89 66.38
C VAL A 258 -9.92 11.61 65.66
N PHE A 259 -9.67 10.52 66.39
CA PHE A 259 -9.34 9.23 65.80
C PHE A 259 -10.47 8.69 64.92
N VAL A 260 -11.71 8.63 65.42
CA VAL A 260 -12.88 8.19 64.64
C VAL A 260 -13.12 9.11 63.43
N ALA A 261 -13.00 10.42 63.62
CA ALA A 261 -13.10 11.40 62.54
C ALA A 261 -12.04 11.17 61.46
N GLY A 262 -10.80 10.81 61.85
CA GLY A 262 -9.74 10.42 60.94
C GLY A 262 -10.10 9.21 60.08
N ILE A 263 -10.68 8.16 60.67
CA ILE A 263 -11.14 6.97 59.92
C ILE A 263 -12.26 7.33 58.95
N PHE A 264 -13.24 8.14 59.37
CA PHE A 264 -14.28 8.64 58.46
C PHE A 264 -13.72 9.52 57.35
N GLY A 265 -12.68 10.32 57.62
CA GLY A 265 -11.96 11.10 56.62
C GLY A 265 -11.33 10.22 55.54
N ILE A 266 -10.68 9.12 55.93
CA ILE A 266 -10.13 8.12 55.00
C ILE A 266 -11.24 7.46 54.18
N ALA A 267 -12.35 7.06 54.83
CA ALA A 267 -13.51 6.49 54.13
C ALA A 267 -14.07 7.46 53.08
N GLY A 268 -14.18 8.75 53.43
CA GLY A 268 -14.61 9.81 52.53
C GLY A 268 -13.65 10.03 51.35
N TYR A 269 -12.34 9.94 51.58
CA TYR A 269 -11.35 9.98 50.51
C TYR A 269 -11.54 8.81 49.53
N PHE A 270 -11.70 7.58 50.02
CA PHE A 270 -11.98 6.44 49.14
C PHE A 270 -13.31 6.58 48.40
N ALA A 271 -14.32 7.19 49.03
CA ALA A 271 -15.60 7.43 48.38
C ALA A 271 -15.43 8.38 47.18
N ARG A 272 -14.58 9.41 47.34
CA ARG A 272 -14.20 10.33 46.26
C ARG A 272 -13.44 9.61 45.15
N GLN A 273 -12.46 8.78 45.48
CA GLN A 273 -11.71 8.00 44.50
C GLN A 273 -12.63 7.04 43.71
N ALA A 274 -13.55 6.34 44.41
CA ALA A 274 -14.54 5.49 43.75
C ALA A 274 -15.40 6.26 42.74
N HIS A 275 -15.82 7.49 43.10
CA HIS A 275 -16.60 8.34 42.20
C HIS A 275 -15.81 8.80 40.97
N GLN A 276 -14.53 9.16 41.15
CA GLN A 276 -13.64 9.54 40.06
C GLN A 276 -13.44 8.37 39.07
N HIS A 277 -13.07 7.19 39.57
CA HIS A 277 -12.93 5.99 38.74
C HIS A 277 -14.22 5.62 38.01
N ARG A 278 -15.39 5.73 38.66
CA ARG A 278 -16.67 5.44 38.01
C ARG A 278 -17.00 6.42 36.89
N SER A 279 -16.67 7.69 37.08
CA SER A 279 -16.89 8.72 36.07
C SER A 279 -15.94 8.54 34.88
N MET A 280 -14.69 8.14 35.14
CA MET A 280 -13.71 7.76 34.10
C MET A 280 -14.20 6.55 33.31
N ALA A 281 -14.71 5.53 34.00
CA ALA A 281 -15.28 4.34 33.38
C ALA A 281 -16.44 4.67 32.44
N ASN A 282 -17.37 5.52 32.89
CA ASN A 282 -18.51 5.98 32.08
C ASN A 282 -18.04 6.79 30.85
N TRP A 283 -17.05 7.67 31.04
CA TRP A 283 -16.49 8.44 29.93
C TRP A 283 -15.83 7.53 28.90
N ALA A 284 -14.96 6.62 29.33
CA ALA A 284 -14.26 5.68 28.44
C ALA A 284 -15.25 4.77 27.70
N GLY A 285 -16.24 4.21 28.41
CA GLY A 285 -17.31 3.43 27.79
C GLY A 285 -18.12 4.23 26.78
N SER A 286 -18.43 5.50 27.06
CA SER A 286 -19.11 6.37 26.10
C SER A 286 -18.27 6.65 24.85
N LEU A 287 -16.95 6.84 25.00
CA LEU A 287 -16.03 7.05 23.88
C LEU A 287 -15.88 5.78 23.03
N ALA A 288 -15.82 4.60 23.64
CA ALA A 288 -15.74 3.33 22.92
C ALA A 288 -16.93 3.15 21.96
N VAL A 289 -18.15 3.48 22.43
CA VAL A 289 -19.37 3.43 21.61
C VAL A 289 -19.39 4.56 20.57
N GLN A 290 -18.97 5.78 20.95
CA GLN A 290 -18.91 6.90 20.01
C GLN A 290 -17.95 6.59 18.86
N LEU A 291 -16.76 6.04 19.13
CA LEU A 291 -15.80 5.65 18.08
C LEU A 291 -16.41 4.67 17.06
N GLN A 292 -17.16 3.66 17.51
CA GLN A 292 -17.79 2.68 16.61
C GLN A 292 -18.96 3.26 15.80
N THR A 293 -19.63 4.28 16.32
CA THR A 293 -20.85 4.84 15.73
C THR A 293 -20.62 6.13 14.96
N PHE A 294 -19.43 6.73 15.10
CA PHE A 294 -19.14 8.06 14.58
C PHE A 294 -19.14 8.14 13.06
N GLU A 295 -18.48 7.22 12.35
CA GLU A 295 -18.49 7.23 10.88
C GLU A 295 -19.89 6.98 10.31
N ALA A 296 -20.69 6.11 10.95
CA ALA A 296 -22.09 5.90 10.57
C ALA A 296 -22.94 7.17 10.77
N PHE A 297 -22.66 7.95 11.82
CA PHE A 297 -23.29 9.24 12.05
C PHE A 297 -22.86 10.29 11.00
N LEU A 298 -21.58 10.35 10.66
CA LEU A 298 -21.06 11.27 9.64
C LEU A 298 -21.57 10.95 8.23
N ALA A 299 -21.91 9.70 7.94
CA ALA A 299 -22.45 9.28 6.66
C ALA A 299 -23.80 9.95 6.34
N ALA A 300 -24.55 10.40 7.36
CA ALA A 300 -25.82 11.11 7.18
C ALA A 300 -25.68 12.63 6.97
N VAL A 301 -24.45 13.17 7.00
CA VAL A 301 -24.19 14.62 6.87
C VAL A 301 -23.70 14.93 5.46
N ASP A 302 -24.54 15.57 4.64
CA ASP A 302 -24.19 15.87 3.24
C ASP A 302 -23.14 16.99 3.10
N ASN A 303 -23.10 17.93 4.06
CA ASN A 303 -22.17 19.07 4.00
C ASN A 303 -20.75 18.62 4.46
N PRO A 304 -19.74 18.67 3.56
CA PRO A 304 -18.37 18.25 3.91
C PRO A 304 -17.71 19.14 4.97
N GLU A 305 -18.00 20.44 5.00
CA GLU A 305 -17.43 21.37 5.98
C GLU A 305 -17.91 21.04 7.40
N VAL A 306 -19.19 20.70 7.53
CA VAL A 306 -19.80 20.27 8.80
C VAL A 306 -19.22 18.92 9.23
N ARG A 307 -18.99 17.98 8.31
CA ARG A 307 -18.33 16.70 8.64
C ARG A 307 -16.94 16.91 9.23
N ASP A 308 -16.14 17.80 8.65
CA ASP A 308 -14.78 18.07 9.13
C ASP A 308 -14.77 18.80 10.47
N GLU A 309 -15.72 19.73 10.70
CA GLU A 309 -15.90 20.35 12.01
C GLU A 309 -16.30 19.32 13.09
N LEU A 310 -17.20 18.39 12.75
CA LEU A 310 -17.60 17.30 13.64
C LEU A 310 -16.41 16.38 13.93
N ARG A 311 -15.60 16.02 12.92
CA ARG A 311 -14.36 15.23 13.11
C ARG A 311 -13.38 15.94 14.04
N LYS A 312 -13.15 17.23 13.83
CA LYS A 312 -12.26 18.02 14.68
C LYS A 312 -12.76 18.08 16.13
N SER A 313 -14.06 18.30 16.32
CA SER A 313 -14.69 18.34 17.64
C SER A 313 -14.62 16.99 18.35
N PHE A 314 -14.87 15.91 17.61
CA PHE A 314 -14.74 14.54 18.11
C PHE A 314 -13.30 14.20 18.47
N ALA A 315 -12.34 14.50 17.60
CA ALA A 315 -10.91 14.31 17.87
C ALA A 315 -10.46 15.11 19.10
N THR A 316 -10.92 16.36 19.25
CA THR A 316 -10.63 17.17 20.45
C THR A 316 -11.19 16.53 21.71
N ARG A 317 -12.36 15.88 21.64
CA ARG A 317 -12.95 15.15 22.77
C ARG A 317 -12.24 13.83 23.07
N ALA A 318 -11.85 13.09 22.04
CA ALA A 318 -11.23 11.77 22.17
C ALA A 318 -9.77 11.87 22.64
N PHE A 319 -9.01 12.83 22.08
CA PHE A 319 -7.58 13.01 22.34
C PHE A 319 -7.24 14.19 23.25
N GLY A 320 -8.22 15.04 23.59
CA GLY A 320 -8.02 16.16 24.50
C GLY A 320 -7.92 15.71 25.96
N GLU A 321 -7.73 16.70 26.83
CA GLU A 321 -7.79 16.46 28.28
C GLU A 321 -9.14 15.85 28.65
N HIS A 322 -9.11 14.79 29.46
CA HIS A 322 -10.33 14.22 30.01
C HIS A 322 -11.13 15.34 30.66
N PRO A 323 -12.44 15.48 30.37
CA PRO A 323 -13.24 16.57 30.90
C PRO A 323 -13.04 16.64 32.41
N ALA A 324 -12.54 17.78 32.89
CA ALA A 324 -12.40 18.01 34.32
C ALA A 324 -13.75 17.67 34.95
N MET A 325 -13.77 16.67 35.83
CA MET A 325 -15.01 16.18 36.40
C MET A 325 -15.62 17.32 37.20
N LYS A 326 -16.60 18.02 36.61
CA LYS A 326 -17.37 19.09 37.22
C LYS A 326 -18.07 18.49 38.43
N GLY A 327 -17.45 18.63 39.59
CA GLY A 327 -17.83 17.86 40.76
C GLY A 327 -16.66 17.29 41.53
N GLU A 328 -15.41 17.69 41.32
CA GLU A 328 -14.51 17.77 42.47
C GLU A 328 -15.24 18.66 43.51
N PRO A 329 -15.79 18.10 44.61
CA PRO A 329 -16.20 18.97 45.69
C PRO A 329 -14.96 19.76 46.06
N ALA A 330 -15.08 21.10 46.07
CA ALA A 330 -14.07 21.97 46.66
C ALA A 330 -13.62 21.26 47.94
N VAL A 331 -12.33 20.92 47.99
CA VAL A 331 -11.71 20.02 48.96
C VAL A 331 -12.47 20.05 50.28
N ALA A 332 -12.86 18.87 50.76
CA ALA A 332 -13.48 18.63 52.06
C ALA A 332 -13.06 19.71 53.07
N PRO A 333 -14.03 20.27 53.81
CA PRO A 333 -13.95 21.54 54.52
C PRO A 333 -12.51 21.95 54.79
N SER A 334 -12.03 22.96 54.04
CA SER A 334 -10.68 23.51 54.21
C SER A 334 -10.38 23.73 55.69
N ALA A 335 -9.12 23.87 56.07
CA ALA A 335 -8.74 24.18 57.46
C ALA A 335 -9.68 25.19 58.14
N ALA A 336 -10.25 26.15 57.38
CA ALA A 336 -11.31 27.07 57.79
C ALA A 336 -12.59 26.42 58.36
N ALA A 337 -13.09 25.33 57.78
CA ALA A 337 -14.29 24.66 58.29
C ALA A 337 -13.98 23.65 59.42
N MET A 338 -12.75 23.13 59.51
CA MET A 338 -12.26 22.54 60.77
C MET A 338 -12.10 23.60 61.87
N GLU A 339 -11.56 24.79 61.57
CA GLU A 339 -11.48 25.93 62.48
C GLU A 339 -12.87 26.39 62.91
N THR A 340 -13.86 26.37 62.00
CA THR A 340 -15.24 26.69 62.34
C THR A 340 -15.82 25.65 63.30
N ALA A 341 -15.58 24.37 63.05
CA ALA A 341 -16.02 23.29 63.96
C ALA A 341 -15.33 23.37 65.33
N VAL A 342 -14.03 23.64 65.36
CA VAL A 342 -13.24 23.83 66.60
C VAL A 342 -13.71 25.08 67.34
N GLY A 343 -13.98 26.19 66.64
CA GLY A 343 -14.51 27.42 67.23
C GLY A 343 -15.92 27.24 67.81
N LEU A 344 -16.77 26.43 67.16
CA LEU A 344 -18.10 26.10 67.64
C LEU A 344 -18.04 25.21 68.89
N ALA A 345 -17.12 24.23 68.90
CA ALA A 345 -16.85 23.40 70.07
C ALA A 345 -16.31 24.25 71.25
N ALA A 346 -15.36 25.15 71.00
CA ALA A 346 -14.81 26.06 72.00
C ALA A 346 -15.86 27.00 72.61
N LYS A 347 -16.80 27.52 71.79
CA LYS A 347 -17.93 28.33 72.26
C LYS A 347 -18.91 27.54 73.14
N LEU A 348 -19.15 26.27 72.84
CA LEU A 348 -20.02 25.40 73.64
C LEU A 348 -19.37 25.00 74.97
N THR A 349 -18.04 24.88 75.03
CA THR A 349 -17.31 24.51 76.26
C THR A 349 -16.92 25.69 77.14
N GLY A 350 -16.76 26.89 76.57
CA GLY A 350 -16.29 28.10 77.29
C GLY A 350 -17.38 28.98 77.90
N GLY A 351 -18.66 28.62 77.77
CA GLY A 351 -19.80 29.39 78.29
C GLY A 351 -20.19 29.00 79.71
N LYS A 352 -19.33 29.28 80.70
CA LYS A 352 -19.72 29.42 82.12
C LYS A 352 -18.86 30.47 82.80
#